data_AF-A0A356GP58-F1
#
_entry.id   AF-A0A356GP58-F1
#
_cell.length_a   1.000
_cell.length_b   1.000
_cell.length_c   1.000
_cell.angle_alpha   90.00
_cell.angle_beta   90.00
_cell.angle_gamma   90.00
#
_symmetry.space_group_name_H-M   'P 1'
#
loop_
_entity.id
_entity.type
_entity.pdbx_description
1 polymer ?
#
loop_
_entity_poly.entity_id
_entity_poly.type
_entity_poly.pdbx_seq_one_letter_code
_entity_poly.pdbx_strand_id
1 'polypeptide(L)'
;MIGSGLCLWFEGIVLKFFPKYFLDVAHEMHSDEAMLATLAIVIWHFYNVHFNPDRFPGTLMWWHGQISEHEIKEEHPLEYEEILAKRSKADAGEVVHR
;
A
#
# COMPACT_ATOMS: atom_id res chain seq x y z
N MET A 1 -7.77 -4.56 13.40
CA MET A 1 -7.69 -3.10 13.19
C MET A 1 -9.08 -2.49 13.17
N ILE A 2 -9.84 -2.65 12.09
CA ILE A 2 -11.17 -2.02 11.99
C ILE A 2 -12.16 -2.66 12.96
N GLY A 3 -12.29 -3.99 12.98
CA GLY A 3 -13.24 -4.68 13.86
C GLY A 3 -12.97 -4.45 15.35
N SER A 4 -11.75 -4.75 15.81
CA SER A 4 -11.33 -4.50 17.19
C SER A 4 -11.38 -3.01 17.56
N GLY A 5 -11.02 -2.12 16.63
CA GLY A 5 -11.07 -0.67 16.85
C GLY A 5 -12.50 -0.15 17.01
N LEU A 6 -13.45 -0.64 16.21
CA LEU A 6 -14.87 -0.29 16.36
C LEU A 6 -15.43 -0.80 17.69
N CYS A 7 -14.99 -1.97 18.16
CA CYS A 7 -15.41 -2.49 19.47
C CYS A 7 -14.94 -1.58 20.61
N LEU A 8 -13.70 -1.09 20.55
CA LEU A 8 -13.11 -0.17 21.53
C LEU A 8 -13.64 1.27 21.38
N TRP A 9 -14.08 1.67 20.20
CA TRP A 9 -14.68 2.99 20.01
C TRP A 9 -16.10 3.07 20.62
N PHE A 10 -16.86 1.97 20.55
CA PHE A 10 -18.24 1.89 21.00
C PHE A 10 -18.44 0.93 22.18
N GLU A 11 -17.56 1.00 23.19
CA GLU A 11 -17.54 0.08 24.34
C GLU A 11 -18.91 -0.07 25.02
N GLY A 12 -19.63 1.04 25.22
CA GLY A 12 -20.93 1.04 25.88
C GLY A 12 -22.03 0.31 25.10
N ILE A 13 -21.90 0.14 23.79
CA ILE A 13 -22.79 -0.70 22.99
C ILE A 13 -22.33 -2.15 23.11
N VAL A 14 -21.03 -2.40 22.97
CA VAL A 14 -20.46 -3.76 23.04
C VAL A 14 -20.76 -4.42 24.38
N LEU A 15 -20.60 -3.72 25.50
CA LEU A 15 -20.85 -4.24 26.85
C LEU A 15 -22.33 -4.57 27.12
N LYS A 16 -23.27 -4.05 26.32
CA LYS A 16 -24.69 -4.44 26.43
C LYS A 16 -24.94 -5.82 25.85
N PHE A 17 -24.14 -6.24 24.87
CA PHE A 17 -24.31 -7.51 24.16
C PHE A 17 -23.26 -8.55 24.54
N PHE A 18 -22.08 -8.12 24.99
CA PHE A 18 -20.92 -8.97 25.27
C PHE A 18 -20.38 -8.75 26.69
N PRO A 19 -19.78 -9.79 27.31
CA PRO A 19 -19.10 -9.66 28.59
C PRO A 19 -17.83 -8.81 28.49
N LYS A 20 -17.37 -8.23 29.60
CA LYS A 20 -16.18 -7.35 29.66
C LYS A 20 -14.92 -7.95 29.04
N TYR A 21 -14.66 -9.25 29.24
CA TYR A 21 -13.46 -9.90 28.71
C TYR A 21 -13.34 -9.77 27.19
N PHE A 22 -14.47 -9.61 26.49
CA PHE A 22 -14.46 -9.39 25.04
C PHE A 22 -13.77 -8.08 24.66
N LEU A 23 -14.00 -7.00 25.41
CA LEU A 23 -13.27 -5.75 25.21
C LEU A 23 -11.79 -5.86 25.59
N ASP A 24 -11.48 -6.62 26.64
CA ASP A 24 -10.09 -6.85 27.06
C ASP A 24 -9.30 -7.57 25.95
N VAL A 25 -9.92 -8.58 25.31
CA VAL A 25 -9.33 -9.27 24.15
C VAL A 25 -9.25 -8.35 22.92
N ALA A 26 -10.30 -7.59 22.64
CA ALA A 26 -10.30 -6.64 21.53
C ALA A 26 -9.20 -5.59 21.68
N HIS A 27 -8.93 -5.14 22.91
CA HIS A 27 -7.86 -4.20 23.24
C HIS A 27 -6.49 -4.80 22.94
N GLU A 28 -6.21 -6.01 23.43
CA GLU A 28 -4.93 -6.70 23.17
C GLU A 28 -4.70 -6.89 21.67
N MET A 29 -5.68 -7.46 20.97
CA MET A 29 -5.60 -7.69 19.53
C MET A 29 -5.40 -6.39 18.76
N HIS A 30 -6.08 -5.31 19.15
CA HIS A 30 -5.91 -4.01 18.51
C HIS A 30 -4.53 -3.41 18.76
N SER A 31 -3.99 -3.55 19.98
CA SER A 31 -2.66 -3.02 20.30
C SER A 31 -1.57 -3.74 19.52
N ASP A 32 -1.61 -5.07 19.48
CA ASP A 32 -0.62 -5.90 18.78
C ASP A 32 -0.60 -5.62 17.28
N GLU A 33 -1.77 -5.63 16.64
CA GLU A 33 -1.88 -5.35 15.22
C GLU A 33 -1.48 -3.90 14.90
N ALA A 34 -1.76 -2.94 15.78
CA ALA A 34 -1.36 -1.54 15.58
C ALA A 34 0.16 -1.39 15.65
N MET A 35 0.80 -2.09 16.59
CA MET A 35 2.26 -2.13 16.70
C MET A 35 2.89 -2.79 15.48
N LEU A 36 2.38 -3.95 15.04
CA LEU A 36 2.86 -4.64 13.83
C LEU A 36 2.71 -3.77 12.59
N ALA A 37 1.55 -3.13 12.39
CA ALA A 37 1.32 -2.23 11.27
C ALA A 37 2.26 -1.02 11.32
N THR A 38 2.46 -0.41 12.50
CA THR A 38 3.39 0.71 12.68
C THR A 38 4.81 0.30 12.33
N LEU A 39 5.28 -0.86 12.81
CA LEU A 39 6.60 -1.38 12.49
C LEU A 39 6.76 -1.69 11.00
N ALA A 40 5.76 -2.29 10.36
CA ALA A 40 5.78 -2.53 8.92
C ALA A 40 5.88 -1.24 8.11
N ILE A 41 5.19 -0.17 8.52
CA ILE A 41 5.28 1.12 7.85
C ILE A 41 6.67 1.76 8.11
N VAL A 42 7.07 1.90 9.37
CA VAL A 42 8.27 2.66 9.74
C VAL A 42 9.56 1.95 9.34
N ILE A 43 9.61 0.62 9.43
CA ILE A 43 10.82 -0.15 9.09
C ILE A 43 10.78 -0.54 7.62
N TRP A 44 9.80 -1.35 7.21
CA TRP A 44 9.81 -1.95 5.88
C TRP A 44 9.48 -0.93 4.78
N HIS A 45 8.37 -0.21 4.93
CA HIS A 45 7.91 0.71 3.88
C HIS A 45 8.84 1.92 3.74
N PHE A 46 9.17 2.60 4.85
CA PHE A 46 10.07 3.74 4.80
C PHE A 46 11.48 3.36 4.32
N TYR A 47 11.98 2.18 4.67
CA TYR A 47 13.25 1.72 4.12
C TYR A 47 13.17 1.58 2.60
N ASN A 48 12.20 0.83 2.08
CA ASN A 48 12.12 0.57 0.63
C ASN A 48 11.84 1.83 -0.20
N VAL A 49 11.05 2.77 0.31
CA VAL A 49 10.64 3.97 -0.44
C VAL A 49 11.61 5.14 -0.26
N HIS A 50 12.19 5.33 0.94
CA HIS A 50 12.98 6.52 1.27
C HIS A 50 14.47 6.22 1.55
N PHE A 51 14.79 5.11 2.20
CA PHE A 51 16.16 4.85 2.69
C PHE A 51 16.90 3.76 1.92
N ASN A 52 16.33 3.21 0.85
CA ASN A 52 17.01 2.24 0.00
C ASN A 52 18.20 2.94 -0.69
N PRO A 53 19.45 2.43 -0.51
CA PRO A 53 20.65 3.06 -1.07
C PRO A 53 20.61 3.20 -2.60
N ASP A 54 19.91 2.32 -3.31
CA ASP A 54 19.80 2.37 -4.77
C ASP A 54 18.96 3.56 -5.26
N ARG A 55 18.09 4.11 -4.40
CA ARG A 55 17.14 5.19 -4.74
C ARG A 55 17.18 6.38 -3.79
N PHE A 56 18.20 6.48 -2.95
CA PHE A 56 18.32 7.53 -1.93
C PHE A 56 18.44 8.92 -2.58
N PRO A 57 17.71 9.97 -2.12
CA PRO A 57 16.96 10.12 -0.86
C PRO A 57 15.50 9.59 -0.86
N GLY A 58 15.12 8.85 -1.88
CA GLY A 58 13.80 8.23 -2.05
C GLY A 58 13.22 8.52 -3.44
N THR A 59 12.39 7.60 -3.94
CA THR A 59 11.65 7.85 -5.18
C THR A 59 10.47 8.79 -4.91
N LEU A 60 10.21 9.76 -5.79
CA LEU A 60 9.02 10.60 -5.74
C LEU A 60 7.83 9.98 -6.48
N MET A 61 7.95 8.72 -6.93
CA MET A 61 6.87 7.97 -7.57
C MET A 61 5.59 7.96 -6.72
N TRP A 62 5.70 7.79 -5.40
CA TRP A 62 4.52 7.81 -4.51
C TRP A 62 3.80 9.17 -4.47
N TRP A 63 4.47 10.25 -4.91
CA TRP A 63 3.92 11.60 -4.97
C TRP A 63 3.38 11.96 -6.36
N HIS A 64 4.22 11.90 -7.41
CA HIS A 64 3.83 12.32 -8.76
C HIS A 64 3.39 11.15 -9.67
N GLY A 65 3.58 9.90 -9.26
CA GLY A 65 3.14 8.72 -10.01
C GLY A 65 3.91 8.46 -11.31
N GLN A 66 5.14 8.95 -11.44
CA GLN A 66 5.96 8.77 -12.65
C GLN A 66 7.18 7.89 -12.33
N ILE A 67 7.63 7.13 -13.32
CA ILE A 67 8.81 6.25 -13.28
C ILE A 67 9.62 6.44 -14.56
N SER A 68 10.95 6.39 -14.47
CA SER A 68 11.79 6.48 -15.66
C SER A 68 11.70 5.21 -16.51
N GLU A 69 11.99 5.34 -17.81
CA GLU A 69 12.01 4.17 -18.72
C GLU A 69 13.06 3.12 -18.31
N HIS A 70 14.15 3.57 -17.70
CA HIS A 70 15.20 2.68 -17.19
C HIS A 70 14.70 1.87 -16.00
N GLU A 71 14.16 2.53 -14.98
CA GLU A 71 13.67 1.88 -13.76
C GLU A 71 12.54 0.89 -14.06
N ILE A 72 11.59 1.24 -14.94
CA ILE A 72 10.49 0.31 -15.27
C ILE A 72 10.98 -0.93 -16.03
N LYS A 73 12.03 -0.81 -16.86
CA LYS A 73 12.64 -1.96 -17.53
C LYS A 73 13.33 -2.91 -16.56
N GLU A 74 14.01 -2.37 -15.55
CA GLU A 74 14.76 -3.17 -14.59
C GLU A 74 13.85 -3.81 -13.52
N GLU A 75 12.87 -3.06 -13.02
CA GLU A 75 12.06 -3.49 -11.87
C GLU A 75 10.72 -4.11 -12.27
N HIS A 76 10.16 -3.68 -13.39
CA HIS A 76 8.84 -4.06 -13.86
C HIS A 76 8.83 -4.42 -15.37
N PRO A 77 9.70 -5.37 -15.81
CA PRO A 77 9.88 -5.65 -17.24
C PRO A 77 8.58 -6.06 -17.95
N LEU A 78 7.71 -6.82 -17.27
CA LEU A 78 6.41 -7.23 -17.81
C LEU A 78 5.47 -6.04 -18.05
N GLU A 79 5.47 -5.06 -17.14
CA GLU A 79 4.66 -3.85 -17.31
C GLU A 79 5.18 -2.99 -18.47
N TYR A 80 6.51 -2.91 -18.62
CA TYR A 80 7.13 -2.21 -19.74
C TYR A 80 6.72 -2.81 -21.10
N GLU A 81 6.74 -4.15 -21.23
CA GLU A 81 6.29 -4.84 -22.45
C GLU A 81 4.82 -4.56 -22.76
N GLU A 82 3.95 -4.57 -21.75
CA GLU A 82 2.54 -4.23 -21.92
C GLU A 82 2.33 -2.78 -22.40
N ILE A 83 3.07 -1.83 -21.84
CA ILE A 83 2.99 -0.41 -22.23
C ILE A 83 3.41 -0.24 -23.69
N LEU A 84 4.48 -0.92 -24.13
CA LEU A 84 4.93 -0.90 -25.52
C LEU A 84 3.88 -1.51 -26.47
N ALA A 85 3.30 -2.65 -26.11
CA ALA A 85 2.26 -3.29 -26.91
C ALA A 85 1.00 -2.42 -27.03
N LYS A 86 0.61 -1.73 -25.95
CA LYS A 86 -0.52 -0.79 -25.95
C LYS A 86 -0.24 0.44 -26.82
N ARG A 87 0.97 1.02 -26.73
CA ARG A 87 1.39 2.14 -27.61
C ARG A 87 1.36 1.74 -29.08
N SER A 88 1.94 0.59 -29.44
CA SER A 88 1.93 0.10 -30.83
C SER A 88 0.51 -0.08 -31.39
N LYS A 89 -0.44 -0.58 -30.59
CA LYS A 89 -1.84 -0.71 -31.00
C LYS A 89 -2.55 0.63 -31.15
N ALA A 90 -2.26 1.60 -30.28
CA ALA A 90 -2.82 2.95 -30.37
C ALA A 90 -2.33 3.66 -31.65
N ASP A 91 -1.03 3.61 -31.92
CA ASP A 91 -0.44 4.18 -33.12
C ASP A 91 -1.01 3.53 -34.39
N ALA A 92 -1.19 2.20 -34.39
CA ALA A 92 -1.82 1.48 -35.50
C ALA A 92 -3.30 1.86 -35.70
N GLY A 93 -4.06 2.10 -34.63
CA GLY A 93 -5.46 2.53 -34.69
C GLY A 93 -5.63 3.97 -35.19
N GLU A 94 -4.72 4.87 -34.83
CA GLU A 94 -4.72 6.27 -35.28
C GLU A 94 -4.38 6.38 -36.77
N VAL A 95 -3.45 5.54 -37.26
CA VAL A 95 -3.11 5.45 -38.69
C VAL A 95 -4.28 4.90 -39.53
N VAL A 96 -5.09 4.00 -38.99
CA VAL A 96 -6.27 3.42 -39.68
C VAL A 96 -7.45 4.39 -39.75
N HIS A 97 -7.54 5.34 -38.81
CA HIS A 97 -8.64 6.33 -38.75
C HIS A 97 -8.35 7.65 -39.49
N ARG A 98 -7.21 7.78 -40.15
CA ARG A 98 -6.81 8.95 -40.94
C ARG A 98 -6.97 8.70 -42.44
#